data_AF-A0A5B6UG99-F1
#
_entry.id   AF-A0A5B6UG99-F1
#
_cell.length_a   1.000
_cell.length_b   1.000
_cell.length_c   1.000
_cell.angle_alpha   90.00
_cell.angle_beta   90.00
_cell.angle_gamma   90.00
#
_symmetry.space_group_name_H-M   'P 1'
#
loop_
_entity.id
_entity.type
_entity.pdbx_description
1 polymer ?
#
loop_
_entity_poly.entity_id
_entity_poly.type
_entity_poly.pdbx_seq_one_letter_code
_entity_poly.pdbx_strand_id
1 'polypeptide(L)'
;MEACFFSSTSFIKTIEIEPSIKPKTLRFPNNNSNLFYSTKVASPSSITCCLSNDEKKPTLDSDWRSFRAKLVATEKVSSPSSWAGPDTVVDQPPQPVTVGDKWAHTIREPEKGCLLIATKKLDGVHIFERTVILLLKAGSIGPLGIILNQSSLKSIKKMRSTTIPDVSEVFSHVPLFFGGPLEDGFFLVSPTKDDDDGGVEKSGVFEEVMKGLYYGTKESVGYAAEMVKRNVVKARDFRFFDGYCLWDKEQLDEEIKAGFWIVVACSPSVIGLASVGNVGLWEEILGLIGPRNVW
;
A
#
# COMPACT_ATOMS: atom_id res chain seq x y z
N MET A 1 37.01 12.45 -30.75
CA MET A 1 35.86 12.71 -31.62
C MET A 1 34.98 11.46 -31.55
N GLU A 2 34.18 11.34 -30.49
CA GLU A 2 32.81 11.89 -30.39
C GLU A 2 31.87 11.17 -31.35
N ALA A 3 31.08 10.23 -30.81
CA ALA A 3 29.62 10.21 -30.90
C ALA A 3 29.11 8.80 -30.52
N CYS A 4 28.50 8.69 -29.34
CA CYS A 4 27.45 7.71 -29.08
C CYS A 4 26.41 8.41 -28.21
N PHE A 5 25.38 8.92 -28.89
CA PHE A 5 24.18 9.51 -28.30
C PHE A 5 23.42 8.43 -27.53
N PHE A 6 23.35 8.55 -26.20
CA PHE A 6 22.36 7.83 -25.40
C PHE A 6 21.07 8.65 -25.35
N SER A 7 20.02 8.09 -25.93
CA SER A 7 18.66 8.63 -25.92
C SER A 7 18.08 8.64 -24.50
N SER A 8 17.38 9.73 -24.21
CA SER A 8 16.67 10.11 -22.99
C SER A 8 15.86 8.96 -22.35
N THR A 9 16.07 8.77 -21.05
CA THR A 9 15.35 7.81 -20.20
C THR A 9 13.95 8.33 -19.86
N SER A 10 12.94 7.56 -20.25
CA SER A 10 11.53 7.76 -19.89
C SER A 10 11.25 7.25 -18.48
N PHE A 11 11.66 8.01 -17.46
CA PHE A 11 11.21 7.80 -16.08
C PHE A 11 10.15 8.85 -15.76
N ILE A 12 8.89 8.43 -15.82
CA ILE A 12 7.67 9.20 -15.56
C ILE A 12 7.54 10.48 -16.40
N LYS A 13 6.54 10.48 -17.27
CA LYS A 13 6.21 11.60 -18.16
C LYS A 13 5.93 12.87 -17.33
N THR A 14 6.88 13.79 -17.29
CA THR A 14 6.64 15.18 -16.85
C THR A 14 5.91 15.87 -17.98
N ILE A 15 4.59 16.05 -17.84
CA ILE A 15 3.81 16.83 -18.80
C ILE A 15 3.84 18.28 -18.32
N GLU A 16 4.63 19.12 -18.97
CA GLU A 16 4.46 20.57 -18.91
C GLU A 16 3.16 20.93 -19.66
N ILE A 17 2.21 21.55 -18.97
CA ILE A 17 0.98 22.10 -19.57
C ILE A 17 0.98 23.61 -19.36
N GLU A 18 1.23 24.36 -20.43
CA GLU A 18 0.84 25.77 -20.53
C GLU A 18 -0.65 25.87 -20.94
N PRO A 19 -1.41 26.87 -20.45
CA PRO A 19 -2.85 26.85 -20.51
C PRO A 19 -3.38 27.45 -21.82
N SER A 20 -4.26 26.73 -22.51
CA SER A 20 -5.08 27.31 -23.57
C SER A 20 -6.54 26.92 -23.43
N ILE A 21 -7.35 27.95 -23.32
CA ILE A 21 -8.77 27.97 -22.96
C ILE A 21 -9.61 27.62 -24.20
N LYS A 22 -10.55 26.66 -24.09
CA LYS A 22 -11.99 26.79 -24.43
C LYS A 22 -12.73 25.44 -24.37
N PRO A 23 -14.01 25.41 -23.98
CA PRO A 23 -14.72 24.18 -23.61
C PRO A 23 -15.44 23.54 -24.81
N LYS A 24 -15.43 22.21 -24.89
CA LYS A 24 -16.39 21.44 -25.70
C LYS A 24 -16.99 20.31 -24.88
N THR A 25 -18.27 20.49 -24.59
CA THR A 25 -19.19 19.54 -23.97
C THR A 25 -19.40 18.33 -24.87
N LEU A 26 -19.16 17.12 -24.36
CA LEU A 26 -19.62 15.88 -25.01
C LEU A 26 -20.53 15.11 -24.06
N ARG A 27 -21.79 14.97 -24.50
CA ARG A 27 -22.84 14.17 -23.89
C ARG A 27 -22.60 12.69 -24.20
N PHE A 28 -22.67 11.82 -23.20
CA PHE A 28 -22.79 10.37 -23.41
C PHE A 28 -24.27 9.96 -23.34
N PRO A 29 -24.75 9.08 -24.24
CA PRO A 29 -26.13 8.62 -24.21
C PRO A 29 -26.33 7.49 -23.20
N ASN A 30 -27.45 7.57 -22.51
CA ASN A 30 -28.08 6.55 -21.70
C ASN A 30 -28.64 5.46 -22.63
N ASN A 31 -28.41 4.16 -22.34
CA ASN A 31 -29.21 3.11 -22.95
C ASN A 31 -29.45 1.95 -21.97
N ASN A 32 -30.71 1.84 -21.56
CA ASN A 32 -31.32 0.67 -20.95
C ASN A 32 -31.48 -0.45 -21.99
N SER A 33 -31.32 -1.70 -21.56
CA SER A 33 -32.06 -2.82 -22.15
C SER A 33 -32.40 -3.87 -21.09
N ASN A 34 -33.64 -4.35 -21.22
CA ASN A 34 -34.36 -5.22 -20.30
C ASN A 34 -34.09 -6.71 -20.54
N LEU A 35 -34.32 -7.47 -19.46
CA LEU A 35 -34.87 -8.83 -19.38
C LEU A 35 -34.49 -9.88 -20.44
N PHE A 36 -33.84 -10.96 -19.97
CA PHE A 36 -34.18 -12.32 -20.38
C PHE A 36 -34.28 -13.25 -19.17
N TYR A 37 -35.48 -13.82 -18.99
CA TYR A 37 -35.76 -14.96 -18.13
C TYR A 37 -35.12 -16.22 -18.73
N SER A 38 -34.49 -17.06 -17.90
CA SER A 38 -34.29 -18.47 -18.21
C SER A 38 -34.35 -19.33 -16.95
N THR A 39 -34.78 -20.56 -17.17
CA THR A 39 -35.58 -21.41 -16.31
C THR A 39 -34.77 -22.17 -15.26
N LYS A 40 -35.38 -22.39 -14.09
CA LYS A 40 -34.97 -23.34 -13.04
C LYS A 40 -34.68 -24.73 -13.63
N VAL A 41 -33.64 -25.44 -13.17
CA VAL A 41 -33.67 -26.86 -12.73
C VAL A 41 -32.40 -27.20 -11.92
N ALA A 42 -32.65 -27.85 -10.76
CA ALA A 42 -31.85 -28.79 -9.95
C ALA A 42 -30.45 -28.45 -9.41
N SER A 43 -30.40 -28.37 -8.08
CA SER A 43 -29.27 -28.60 -7.18
C SER A 43 -28.83 -30.07 -7.14
N PRO A 44 -27.59 -30.32 -6.67
CA PRO A 44 -27.37 -31.43 -5.76
C PRO A 44 -26.55 -31.06 -4.52
N SER A 45 -27.03 -31.59 -3.39
CA SER A 45 -26.26 -32.14 -2.27
C SER A 45 -25.51 -31.17 -1.34
N SER A 46 -26.25 -30.67 -0.35
CA SER A 46 -25.73 -30.20 0.93
C SER A 46 -25.03 -31.35 1.66
N ILE A 47 -23.71 -31.23 1.89
CA ILE A 47 -22.99 -32.08 2.84
C ILE A 47 -23.28 -31.54 4.24
N THR A 48 -24.20 -32.20 4.94
CA THR A 48 -24.41 -32.02 6.38
C THR A 48 -23.24 -32.68 7.11
N CYS A 49 -22.33 -31.88 7.68
CA CYS A 49 -21.41 -32.36 8.70
C CYS A 49 -21.89 -31.92 10.08
N CYS A 50 -21.93 -32.89 10.96
CA CYS A 50 -22.62 -32.90 12.24
C CYS A 50 -22.10 -31.84 13.21
N LEU A 51 -23.03 -31.19 13.91
CA LEU A 51 -22.76 -30.43 15.12
C LEU A 51 -22.25 -31.37 16.21
N SER A 52 -21.05 -31.10 16.72
CA SER A 52 -20.61 -31.55 18.04
C SER A 52 -19.85 -30.41 18.72
N ASN A 53 -20.14 -30.27 20.01
CA ASN A 53 -19.90 -29.11 20.86
C ASN A 53 -18.42 -28.85 21.18
N ASP A 54 -18.18 -27.59 21.55
CA ASP A 54 -17.00 -27.05 22.23
C ASP A 54 -15.67 -27.14 21.48
N GLU A 55 -15.48 -26.20 20.55
CA GLU A 55 -14.18 -25.58 20.36
C GLU A 55 -14.34 -24.07 20.26
N LYS A 56 -13.54 -23.34 21.06
CA LYS A 56 -13.29 -21.93 20.85
C LYS A 56 -12.81 -21.76 19.42
N LYS A 57 -13.72 -21.36 18.53
CA LYS A 57 -13.44 -20.98 17.15
C LYS A 57 -12.26 -20.01 17.20
N PRO A 58 -11.06 -20.36 16.69
CA PRO A 58 -10.04 -19.34 16.52
C PRO A 58 -10.69 -18.30 15.61
N THR A 59 -10.67 -17.04 16.03
CA THR A 59 -11.25 -15.93 15.25
C THR A 59 -10.58 -15.94 13.88
N LEU A 60 -11.24 -16.59 12.93
CA LEU A 60 -10.77 -16.79 11.56
C LEU A 60 -11.06 -15.51 10.76
N ASP A 61 -10.60 -14.39 11.31
CA ASP A 61 -10.45 -13.13 10.61
C ASP A 61 -8.95 -12.95 10.32
N SER A 62 -8.38 -13.99 9.71
CA SER A 62 -6.97 -14.03 9.32
C SER A 62 -6.83 -13.34 7.98
N ASP A 63 -6.41 -12.07 8.03
CA ASP A 63 -5.85 -11.37 6.89
C ASP A 63 -4.90 -12.31 6.11
N TRP A 64 -5.21 -12.55 4.84
CA TRP A 64 -4.50 -13.50 3.99
C TRP A 64 -3.01 -13.12 3.84
N ARG A 65 -2.66 -11.84 4.01
CA ARG A 65 -1.28 -11.37 4.01
C ARG A 65 -0.53 -11.84 5.25
N SER A 66 -1.16 -11.70 6.41
CA SER A 66 -0.64 -12.22 7.68
C SER A 66 -0.52 -13.75 7.65
N PHE A 67 -1.45 -14.45 7.01
CA PHE A 67 -1.33 -15.89 6.77
C PHE A 67 -0.13 -16.24 5.88
N ARG A 68 0.03 -15.55 4.74
CA ARG A 68 1.19 -15.73 3.84
C ARG A 68 2.51 -15.42 4.56
N ALA A 69 2.56 -14.39 5.39
CA ALA A 69 3.73 -14.05 6.17
C ALA A 69 4.14 -15.19 7.12
N LYS A 70 3.17 -15.87 7.75
CA LYS A 70 3.43 -17.05 8.60
C LYS A 70 4.02 -18.21 7.81
N LEU A 71 3.52 -18.46 6.60
CA LEU A 71 4.08 -19.49 5.71
C LEU A 71 5.54 -19.17 5.33
N VAL A 72 5.82 -17.93 4.89
CA VAL A 72 7.17 -17.50 4.52
C VAL A 72 8.14 -17.57 5.70
N ALA A 73 7.69 -17.18 6.90
CA ALA A 73 8.50 -17.28 8.10
C ALA A 73 8.83 -18.74 8.46
N THR A 74 7.87 -19.66 8.28
CA THR A 74 8.07 -21.10 8.51
C THR A 74 9.09 -21.68 7.53
N GLU A 75 9.02 -21.33 6.24
CA GLU A 75 9.97 -21.78 5.20
C GLU A 75 11.42 -21.30 5.45
N LYS A 76 11.58 -20.06 5.94
CA LYS A 76 12.90 -19.52 6.30
C LYS A 76 13.54 -20.29 7.46
N VAL A 77 12.75 -20.83 8.39
CA VAL A 77 13.23 -21.64 9.52
C VAL A 77 13.52 -23.08 9.10
N SER A 78 12.77 -23.63 8.13
CA SER A 78 12.94 -25.01 7.68
C SER A 78 14.04 -25.19 6.61
N SER A 79 14.64 -24.12 6.09
CA SER A 79 15.75 -24.22 5.14
C SER A 79 17.03 -24.79 5.80
N PRO A 80 17.52 -25.98 5.39
CA PRO A 80 18.63 -26.65 6.03
C PRO A 80 19.96 -26.01 5.60
N SER A 81 20.44 -25.02 6.35
CA SER A 81 21.80 -24.48 6.21
C SER A 81 22.77 -24.97 7.31
N SER A 82 22.37 -25.99 8.07
CA SER A 82 23.24 -26.68 9.02
C SER A 82 23.07 -28.18 8.90
N TRP A 83 24.03 -28.86 8.27
CA TRP A 83 24.23 -30.29 8.46
C TRP A 83 24.54 -30.54 9.94
N ALA A 84 23.51 -30.80 10.74
CA ALA A 84 23.64 -31.60 11.95
C ALA A 84 23.52 -33.07 11.54
N GLY A 85 24.39 -33.91 12.10
CA GLY A 85 24.57 -35.31 11.71
C GLY A 85 23.31 -36.17 11.81
N PRO A 86 23.37 -37.40 11.26
CA PRO A 86 22.25 -38.33 11.30
C PRO A 86 22.17 -38.86 12.73
N ASP A 87 21.21 -38.38 13.51
CA ASP A 87 20.55 -39.12 14.60
C ASP A 87 19.75 -38.13 15.48
N THR A 88 18.68 -37.56 14.95
CA THR A 88 17.55 -37.16 15.79
C THR A 88 16.27 -37.13 14.95
N VAL A 89 15.46 -38.18 15.04
CA VAL A 89 14.07 -38.14 14.57
C VAL A 89 13.30 -37.28 15.56
N VAL A 90 13.24 -35.97 15.30
CA VAL A 90 12.34 -35.07 16.02
C VAL A 90 11.01 -35.08 15.28
N ASP A 91 10.14 -36.02 15.66
CA ASP A 91 8.73 -36.03 15.27
C ASP A 91 7.99 -34.98 16.14
N GLN A 92 8.21 -33.70 15.86
CA GLN A 92 7.39 -32.61 16.39
C GLN A 92 6.60 -31.98 15.24
N PRO A 93 5.26 -31.87 15.36
CA PRO A 93 4.47 -31.12 14.40
C PRO A 93 5.02 -29.68 14.33
N PRO A 94 5.12 -29.08 13.13
CA PRO A 94 5.67 -27.74 12.98
C PRO A 94 4.92 -26.76 13.88
N GLN A 95 5.63 -26.26 14.89
CA GLN A 95 5.11 -25.24 15.81
C GLN A 95 4.72 -24.02 14.97
N PRO A 96 3.49 -23.48 15.10
CA PRO A 96 3.08 -22.33 14.31
C PRO A 96 3.98 -21.14 14.61
N VAL A 97 4.76 -20.71 13.62
CA VAL A 97 5.63 -19.53 13.74
C VAL A 97 4.73 -18.32 13.96
N THR A 98 4.89 -17.69 15.12
CA THR A 98 4.18 -16.44 15.43
C THR A 98 4.96 -15.31 14.78
N VAL A 99 4.47 -14.83 13.64
CA VAL A 99 5.01 -13.63 13.01
C VAL A 99 4.67 -12.45 13.92
N GLY A 100 5.69 -11.69 14.35
CA GLY A 100 5.48 -10.49 15.15
C GLY A 100 4.67 -9.43 14.41
N ASP A 101 4.26 -8.37 15.13
CA ASP A 101 3.42 -7.29 14.58
C ASP A 101 4.04 -6.56 13.37
N LYS A 102 5.37 -6.63 13.22
CA LYS A 102 6.13 -6.11 12.07
C LYS A 102 6.70 -7.25 11.25
N TRP A 103 6.27 -7.37 10.00
CA TRP A 103 6.82 -8.33 9.04
C TRP A 103 6.91 -7.74 7.64
N ALA A 104 7.89 -8.21 6.88
CA ALA A 104 8.05 -7.89 5.46
C ALA A 104 8.71 -9.05 4.73
N HIS A 105 8.26 -9.34 3.51
CA HIS A 105 8.88 -10.35 2.64
C HIS A 105 8.70 -9.99 1.18
N THR A 106 9.62 -10.44 0.32
CA THR A 106 9.53 -10.20 -1.12
C THR A 106 8.39 -10.99 -1.76
N ILE A 107 7.76 -10.40 -2.78
CA ILE A 107 6.78 -11.06 -3.64
C ILE A 107 7.16 -10.83 -5.11
N ARG A 108 6.59 -11.63 -6.02
CA ARG A 108 6.91 -11.55 -7.46
C ARG A 108 6.05 -10.52 -8.19
N GLU A 109 4.76 -10.51 -7.90
CA GLU A 109 3.78 -9.67 -8.58
C GLU A 109 3.38 -8.50 -7.68
N PRO A 110 3.26 -7.28 -8.23
CA PRO A 110 2.77 -6.13 -7.48
C PRO A 110 1.28 -6.32 -7.14
N GLU A 111 0.91 -5.97 -5.92
CA GLU A 111 -0.44 -6.09 -5.39
C GLU A 111 -0.78 -4.83 -4.58
N LYS A 112 -2.07 -4.47 -4.50
CA LYS A 112 -2.52 -3.33 -3.69
C LYS A 112 -2.08 -3.50 -2.24
N GLY A 113 -1.29 -2.57 -1.71
CA GLY A 113 -0.73 -2.58 -0.36
C GLY A 113 0.68 -3.17 -0.24
N CYS A 114 1.31 -3.61 -1.33
CA CYS A 114 2.74 -3.90 -1.29
C CYS A 114 3.58 -2.61 -1.37
N LEU A 115 4.85 -2.74 -1.03
CA LEU A 115 5.86 -1.69 -1.14
C LEU A 115 6.75 -1.95 -2.36
N LEU A 116 7.08 -0.89 -3.08
CA LEU A 116 8.17 -0.86 -4.06
C LEU A 116 9.38 -0.23 -3.40
N ILE A 117 10.46 -1.00 -3.27
CA ILE A 117 11.71 -0.56 -2.68
C ILE A 117 12.69 -0.30 -3.82
N ALA A 118 13.15 0.94 -3.93
CA ALA A 118 14.13 1.32 -4.94
C ALA A 118 15.42 0.51 -4.76
N THR A 119 15.95 -0.06 -5.85
CA THR A 119 17.28 -0.67 -5.83
C THR A 119 18.36 0.37 -6.07
N LYS A 120 19.62 -0.03 -5.88
CA LYS A 120 20.80 0.79 -6.22
C LYS A 120 20.86 1.21 -7.69
N LYS A 121 20.07 0.58 -8.58
CA LYS A 121 19.97 1.02 -9.99
C LYS A 121 19.30 2.39 -10.14
N LEU A 122 18.54 2.82 -9.14
CA LEU A 122 17.88 4.11 -9.09
C LEU A 122 18.70 5.17 -8.32
N ASP A 123 19.92 4.84 -7.87
CA ASP A 123 20.81 5.82 -7.25
C ASP A 123 21.16 6.93 -8.25
N GLY A 124 21.06 8.19 -7.84
CA GLY A 124 21.23 9.35 -8.73
C GLY A 124 19.99 9.74 -9.55
N VAL A 125 18.90 8.98 -9.47
CA VAL A 125 17.61 9.39 -10.06
C VAL A 125 16.89 10.30 -9.08
N HIS A 126 16.83 11.60 -9.42
CA HIS A 126 16.43 12.75 -8.57
C HIS A 126 15.15 12.61 -7.74
N ILE A 127 14.25 11.66 -8.05
CA ILE A 127 12.99 11.42 -7.32
C ILE A 127 12.92 10.03 -6.70
N PHE A 128 13.59 9.03 -7.28
CA PHE A 128 13.39 7.62 -6.93
C PHE A 128 14.54 6.98 -6.17
N GLU A 129 15.66 7.67 -6.02
CA GLU A 129 16.77 7.21 -5.20
C GLU A 129 16.31 6.88 -3.76
N ARG A 130 16.61 5.64 -3.33
CA ARG A 130 16.31 5.11 -1.99
C ARG A 130 14.86 5.33 -1.54
N THR A 131 13.92 5.35 -2.48
CA THR A 131 12.51 5.52 -2.18
C THR A 131 11.84 4.23 -1.73
N VAL A 132 10.83 4.41 -0.88
CA VAL A 132 9.86 3.38 -0.50
C VAL A 132 8.49 3.87 -0.94
N ILE A 133 7.88 3.19 -1.90
CA ILE A 133 6.57 3.55 -2.43
C ILE A 133 5.52 2.56 -1.95
N LEU A 134 4.42 3.03 -1.40
CA LEU A 134 3.24 2.22 -1.12
C LEU A 134 2.33 2.19 -2.34
N LEU A 135 2.02 1.00 -2.87
CA LEU A 135 1.03 0.84 -3.93
C LEU A 135 -0.39 0.92 -3.36
N LEU A 136 -1.12 1.97 -3.71
CA LEU A 136 -2.53 2.18 -3.31
C LEU A 136 -3.50 1.42 -4.22
N LYS A 137 -3.15 1.28 -5.51
CA LYS A 137 -3.90 0.50 -6.49
C LYS A 137 -2.93 -0.29 -7.37
N ALA A 138 -3.23 -1.57 -7.55
CA ALA A 138 -2.66 -2.42 -8.58
C ALA A 138 -3.84 -2.88 -9.45
N GLY A 139 -3.98 -2.33 -10.65
CA GLY A 139 -5.16 -2.55 -11.50
C GLY A 139 -4.92 -2.19 -12.95
N SER A 140 -5.91 -2.48 -13.81
CA SER A 140 -5.78 -2.41 -15.27
C SER A 140 -5.58 -1.01 -15.86
N ILE A 141 -5.90 0.04 -15.10
CA ILE A 141 -5.79 1.45 -15.53
C ILE A 141 -4.36 2.00 -15.29
N GLY A 142 -3.48 1.21 -14.65
CA GLY A 142 -2.14 1.63 -14.27
C GLY A 142 -1.96 1.58 -12.76
N PRO A 143 -0.83 1.04 -12.25
CA PRO A 143 -0.50 1.08 -10.83
C PRO A 143 -0.41 2.51 -10.31
N LEU A 144 -0.91 2.75 -9.10
CA LEU A 144 -0.84 4.03 -8.40
C LEU A 144 -0.19 3.82 -7.04
N GLY A 145 0.79 4.66 -6.71
CA GLY A 145 1.46 4.61 -5.42
C GLY A 145 1.90 5.97 -4.89
N ILE A 146 2.33 6.00 -3.63
CA ILE A 146 2.83 7.19 -2.95
C ILE A 146 4.17 6.92 -2.26
N ILE A 147 5.11 7.85 -2.38
CA ILE A 147 6.41 7.80 -1.71
C ILE A 147 6.21 8.06 -0.21
N LEU A 148 6.71 7.15 0.63
CA LEU A 148 6.52 7.19 2.09
C LEU A 148 7.62 7.94 2.84
N ASN A 149 8.84 7.91 2.32
CA ASN A 149 10.06 8.29 3.04
C ASN A 149 10.73 9.58 2.55
N GLN A 150 10.02 10.42 1.78
CA GLN A 150 10.50 11.74 1.40
C GLN A 150 9.76 12.83 2.16
N SER A 151 10.48 13.53 3.04
CA SER A 151 9.97 14.75 3.68
C SER A 151 9.78 15.83 2.63
N SER A 152 8.61 16.47 2.59
CA SER A 152 8.42 17.61 1.70
C SER A 152 9.14 18.83 2.26
N LEU A 153 9.95 19.51 1.41
CA LEU A 153 10.47 20.85 1.71
C LEU A 153 9.41 21.93 1.49
N LYS A 154 8.28 21.60 0.84
CA LYS A 154 7.18 22.54 0.62
C LYS A 154 6.32 22.59 1.89
N SER A 155 6.33 23.75 2.55
CA SER A 155 5.44 24.05 3.67
C SER A 155 3.99 23.70 3.30
N ILE A 156 3.26 23.15 4.25
CA ILE A 156 1.96 22.46 4.09
C ILE A 156 0.82 23.38 3.56
N LYS A 157 1.15 24.58 3.12
CA LYS A 157 0.23 25.62 2.66
C LYS A 157 -0.47 25.25 1.35
N LYS A 158 0.14 24.54 0.39
CA LYS A 158 -0.47 24.30 -0.95
C LYS A 158 -1.63 23.29 -0.92
N MET A 159 -1.51 22.18 -0.19
CA MET A 159 -2.60 21.20 -0.02
C MET A 159 -3.76 21.76 0.82
N ARG A 160 -3.44 22.56 1.85
CA ARG A 160 -4.43 23.15 2.79
C ARG A 160 -5.18 24.35 2.23
N SER A 161 -4.66 25.01 1.20
CA SER A 161 -5.14 26.34 0.77
C SER A 161 -6.45 26.33 -0.03
N THR A 162 -7.02 25.18 -0.42
CA THR A 162 -8.08 25.24 -1.44
C THR A 162 -9.51 25.37 -0.92
N THR A 163 -9.96 24.90 0.25
CA THR A 163 -11.44 24.93 0.45
C THR A 163 -12.03 24.89 1.87
N ILE A 164 -11.30 24.52 2.94
CA ILE A 164 -11.97 24.34 4.25
C ILE A 164 -11.10 24.89 5.40
N PRO A 165 -11.44 26.07 5.97
CA PRO A 165 -10.73 26.68 7.10
C PRO A 165 -10.54 25.71 8.27
N ASP A 166 -11.59 24.95 8.63
CA ASP A 166 -11.60 23.99 9.73
C ASP A 166 -10.56 22.86 9.57
N VAL A 167 -10.30 22.42 8.33
CA VAL A 167 -9.31 21.35 8.06
C VAL A 167 -7.91 21.85 8.37
N SER A 168 -7.62 23.12 8.08
CA SER A 168 -6.30 23.71 8.32
C SER A 168 -5.98 23.83 9.80
N GLU A 169 -6.98 24.03 10.67
CA GLU A 169 -6.80 24.09 12.12
C GLU A 169 -6.53 22.69 12.69
N VAL A 170 -7.39 21.72 12.36
CA VAL A 170 -7.33 20.34 12.86
C VAL A 170 -5.98 19.67 12.56
N PHE A 171 -5.45 19.87 11.35
CA PHE A 171 -4.21 19.22 10.91
C PHE A 171 -3.01 20.16 10.88
N SER A 172 -3.09 21.34 11.49
CA SER A 172 -2.05 22.38 11.47
C SER A 172 -0.64 21.85 11.77
N HIS A 173 -0.53 20.93 12.74
CA HIS A 173 0.72 20.33 13.21
C HIS A 173 1.15 19.06 12.48
N VAL A 174 0.36 18.54 11.54
CA VAL A 174 0.70 17.30 10.82
C VAL A 174 1.64 17.62 9.65
N PRO A 175 2.81 16.94 9.54
CA PRO A 175 3.75 17.17 8.45
C PRO A 175 3.22 16.69 7.10
N LEU A 176 3.69 17.35 6.03
CA LEU A 176 3.43 16.98 4.64
C LEU A 176 4.65 16.26 4.07
N PHE A 177 4.41 15.11 3.45
CA PHE A 177 5.42 14.32 2.76
C PHE A 177 5.31 14.52 1.26
N PHE A 178 6.42 14.35 0.55
CA PHE A 178 6.38 14.30 -0.90
C PHE A 178 5.97 12.89 -1.33
N GLY A 179 4.80 12.77 -1.94
CA GLY A 179 4.23 11.50 -2.36
C GLY A 179 4.54 11.11 -3.80
N GLY A 180 4.97 12.05 -4.65
CA GLY A 180 5.40 11.75 -6.01
C GLY A 180 5.35 12.93 -6.98
N PRO A 181 5.79 12.73 -8.23
CA PRO A 181 5.96 13.82 -9.21
C PRO A 181 4.66 14.41 -9.75
N LEU A 182 3.55 13.67 -9.73
CA LEU A 182 2.27 14.16 -10.24
C LEU A 182 1.54 14.94 -9.15
N GLU A 183 1.00 16.12 -9.47
CA GLU A 183 0.31 16.97 -8.49
C GLU A 183 -1.06 16.40 -8.10
N ASP A 184 -1.23 16.10 -6.81
CA ASP A 184 -2.52 15.81 -6.16
C ASP A 184 -2.33 15.80 -4.63
N GLY A 185 -3.39 15.64 -3.84
CA GLY A 185 -3.32 15.52 -2.38
C GLY A 185 -3.86 14.18 -1.88
N PHE A 186 -3.02 13.42 -1.17
CA PHE A 186 -3.40 12.16 -0.54
C PHE A 186 -3.16 12.19 0.97
N PHE A 187 -3.87 11.35 1.70
CA PHE A 187 -3.53 11.04 3.09
C PHE A 187 -3.68 9.56 3.38
N LEU A 188 -2.86 9.07 4.31
CA LEU A 188 -3.01 7.77 4.93
C LEU A 188 -3.56 7.96 6.34
N VAL A 189 -4.39 7.02 6.77
CA VAL A 189 -4.87 6.91 8.15
C VAL A 189 -4.79 5.47 8.61
N SER A 190 -4.26 5.27 9.81
CA SER A 190 -4.24 3.98 10.49
C SER A 190 -4.86 4.18 11.88
N PRO A 191 -6.12 3.77 12.08
CA PRO A 191 -6.78 3.90 13.36
C PRO A 191 -5.98 3.17 14.45
N THR A 192 -5.77 3.82 15.60
CA THR A 192 -5.19 3.14 16.75
C THR A 192 -6.15 2.08 17.28
N LYS A 193 -5.63 1.06 17.99
CA LYS A 193 -6.45 0.03 18.65
C LYS A 193 -7.48 0.59 19.65
N ASP A 194 -7.37 1.86 20.03
CA ASP A 194 -8.36 2.59 20.84
C ASP A 194 -9.65 2.93 20.05
N ASP A 195 -9.69 2.73 18.73
CA ASP A 195 -10.91 2.83 17.90
C ASP A 195 -11.76 1.56 18.10
N ASP A 196 -12.42 1.48 19.26
CA ASP A 196 -13.21 0.32 19.70
C ASP A 196 -14.35 -0.03 18.72
N ASP A 197 -14.81 0.91 17.88
CA ASP A 197 -15.94 0.71 16.98
C ASP A 197 -15.53 0.53 15.51
N GLY A 198 -14.25 0.65 15.15
CA GLY A 198 -13.81 0.61 13.75
C GLY A 198 -14.44 1.73 12.91
N GLY A 199 -14.52 2.94 13.48
CA GLY A 199 -15.29 4.05 12.91
C GLY A 199 -14.83 4.44 11.51
N VAL A 200 -13.53 4.28 11.20
CA VAL A 200 -13.00 4.53 9.85
C VAL A 200 -13.50 3.49 8.85
N GLU A 201 -13.39 2.21 9.17
CA GLU A 201 -13.85 1.11 8.32
C GLU A 201 -15.35 1.22 8.03
N LYS A 202 -16.15 1.41 9.08
CA LYS A 202 -17.62 1.50 8.99
C LYS A 202 -18.10 2.72 8.20
N SER A 203 -17.30 3.78 8.14
CA SER A 203 -17.68 4.99 7.41
C SER A 203 -17.80 4.76 5.90
N GLY A 204 -17.00 3.84 5.34
CA GLY A 204 -16.88 3.64 3.89
C GLY A 204 -16.37 4.86 3.11
N VAL A 205 -15.87 5.90 3.80
CA VAL A 205 -15.44 7.15 3.16
C VAL A 205 -14.02 7.04 2.59
N PHE A 206 -13.18 6.22 3.21
CA PHE A 206 -11.80 6.02 2.80
C PHE A 206 -11.61 4.62 2.21
N GLU A 207 -10.65 4.52 1.30
CA GLU A 207 -10.34 3.29 0.60
C GLU A 207 -9.31 2.49 1.41
N GLU A 208 -9.63 1.23 1.72
CA GLU A 208 -8.71 0.37 2.47
C GLU A 208 -7.56 -0.09 1.58
N VAL A 209 -6.31 0.17 1.97
CA VAL A 209 -5.11 -0.32 1.27
C VAL A 209 -4.81 -1.76 1.69
N MET A 210 -4.85 -1.99 2.99
CA MET A 210 -4.68 -3.27 3.68
C MET A 210 -5.35 -3.15 5.05
N LYS A 211 -5.58 -4.28 5.72
CA LYS A 211 -6.26 -4.31 7.01
C LYS A 211 -5.70 -3.27 7.99
N GLY A 212 -6.53 -2.32 8.41
CA GLY A 212 -6.16 -1.26 9.37
C GLY A 212 -5.34 -0.11 8.79
N LEU A 213 -5.23 0.00 7.46
CA LEU A 213 -4.61 1.13 6.77
C LEU A 213 -5.49 1.59 5.60
N TYR A 214 -5.92 2.83 5.66
CA TYR A 214 -6.81 3.43 4.68
C TYR A 214 -6.15 4.65 4.05
N TYR A 215 -6.59 5.01 2.86
CA TYR A 215 -6.19 6.24 2.20
C TYR A 215 -7.39 7.05 1.74
N GLY A 216 -7.22 8.36 1.73
CA GLY A 216 -8.16 9.30 1.14
C GLY A 216 -7.44 10.33 0.28
N THR A 217 -8.23 11.16 -0.39
CA THR A 217 -7.76 12.18 -1.31
C THR A 217 -8.13 13.56 -0.79
N LYS A 218 -7.72 14.60 -1.50
CA LYS A 218 -8.09 15.98 -1.19
C LYS A 218 -9.60 16.17 -1.07
N GLU A 219 -10.41 15.46 -1.84
CA GLU A 219 -11.87 15.54 -1.83
C GLU A 219 -12.47 14.99 -0.53
N SER A 220 -11.83 13.98 0.08
CA SER A 220 -12.34 13.35 1.31
C SER A 220 -11.76 13.94 2.61
N VAL A 221 -10.87 14.93 2.51
CA VAL A 221 -10.21 15.53 3.68
C VAL A 221 -11.17 16.21 4.67
N GLY A 222 -12.32 16.71 4.18
CA GLY A 222 -13.36 17.28 5.04
C GLY A 222 -13.93 16.24 6.01
N TYR A 223 -14.14 15.02 5.55
CA TYR A 223 -14.60 13.91 6.40
C TYR A 223 -13.53 13.50 7.41
N ALA A 224 -12.25 13.52 7.02
CA ALA A 224 -11.15 13.27 7.94
C ALA A 224 -11.13 14.29 9.09
N ALA A 225 -11.31 15.58 8.80
CA ALA A 225 -11.38 16.61 9.83
C ALA A 225 -12.59 16.41 10.76
N GLU A 226 -13.76 16.06 10.22
CA GLU A 226 -14.94 15.75 11.03
C GLU A 226 -14.74 14.55 11.94
N MET A 227 -14.07 13.49 11.46
CA MET A 227 -13.75 12.33 12.29
C MET A 227 -12.80 12.69 13.44
N VAL A 228 -11.83 13.57 13.21
CA VAL A 228 -10.94 14.06 14.28
C VAL A 228 -11.70 14.91 15.29
N LYS A 229 -12.56 15.82 14.85
CA LYS A 229 -13.40 16.64 15.74
C LYS A 229 -14.32 15.78 16.62
N ARG A 230 -14.83 14.68 16.07
CA ARG A 230 -15.66 13.69 16.79
C ARG A 230 -14.84 12.70 17.62
N ASN A 231 -13.52 12.84 17.64
CA ASN A 231 -12.59 12.00 18.37
C ASN A 231 -12.64 10.51 17.98
N VAL A 232 -13.04 10.22 16.74
CA VAL A 232 -13.03 8.86 16.14
C VAL A 232 -11.60 8.43 15.83
N VAL A 233 -10.79 9.37 15.35
CA VAL A 233 -9.35 9.20 15.09
C VAL A 233 -8.60 10.45 15.51
N LYS A 234 -7.32 10.31 15.88
CA LYS A 234 -6.52 11.45 16.30
C LYS A 234 -5.83 12.05 15.07
N ALA A 235 -5.61 13.37 15.06
CA ALA A 235 -4.89 14.02 13.96
C ALA A 235 -3.50 13.40 13.68
N ARG A 236 -2.83 12.87 14.72
CA ARG A 236 -1.52 12.19 14.61
C ARG A 236 -1.57 10.84 13.89
N ASP A 237 -2.75 10.26 13.73
CA ASP A 237 -2.95 8.98 13.05
C ASP A 237 -3.00 9.17 11.52
N PHE A 238 -3.00 10.44 11.06
CA PHE A 238 -2.96 10.83 9.67
C PHE A 238 -1.54 11.18 9.22
N ARG A 239 -1.26 10.87 7.96
CA ARG A 239 -0.08 11.35 7.25
C ARG A 239 -0.49 11.90 5.88
N PHE A 240 -0.10 13.13 5.58
CA PHE A 240 -0.45 13.81 4.33
C PHE A 240 0.70 13.74 3.32
N PHE A 241 0.33 13.63 2.04
CA PHE A 241 1.24 13.49 0.92
C PHE A 241 0.87 14.49 -0.19
N ASP A 242 1.87 15.21 -0.69
CA ASP A 242 1.79 16.06 -1.88
C ASP A 242 2.30 15.26 -3.08
N GLY A 243 1.36 14.94 -3.96
CA GLY A 243 1.58 14.19 -5.18
C GLY A 243 1.61 12.67 -5.03
N TYR A 244 1.75 12.01 -6.18
CA TYR A 244 1.72 10.56 -6.30
C TYR A 244 2.53 10.08 -7.50
N CYS A 245 2.75 8.76 -7.55
CA CYS A 245 3.36 8.05 -8.66
C CYS A 245 2.28 7.27 -9.41
N LEU A 246 2.30 7.37 -10.73
CA LEU A 246 1.43 6.62 -11.63
C LEU A 246 2.32 5.93 -12.67
N TRP A 247 2.04 4.64 -12.89
CA TRP A 247 2.68 3.87 -13.94
C TRP A 247 1.67 3.60 -15.05
N ASP A 248 2.18 3.56 -16.28
CA ASP A 248 1.42 2.96 -17.37
C ASP A 248 1.25 1.44 -17.12
N LYS A 249 0.24 0.85 -17.76
CA LYS A 249 -0.25 -0.51 -17.49
C LYS A 249 0.85 -1.58 -17.38
N GLU A 250 1.86 -1.53 -18.23
CA GLU A 250 2.94 -2.53 -18.32
C GLU A 250 4.28 -2.01 -17.80
N GLN A 251 4.39 -0.70 -17.57
CA GLN A 251 5.65 -0.04 -17.22
C GLN A 251 6.20 -0.56 -15.89
N LEU A 252 5.35 -0.69 -14.87
CA LEU A 252 5.80 -1.17 -13.56
C LEU A 252 6.36 -2.59 -13.64
N ASP A 253 5.72 -3.46 -14.41
CA ASP A 253 6.16 -4.85 -14.57
C ASP A 253 7.51 -4.92 -15.31
N GLU A 254 7.70 -4.07 -16.31
CA GLU A 254 8.99 -3.93 -17.00
C GLU A 254 10.08 -3.41 -16.07
N GLU A 255 9.78 -2.41 -15.24
CA GLU A 255 10.73 -1.84 -14.28
C GLU A 255 11.12 -2.87 -13.19
N ILE A 256 10.16 -3.68 -12.72
CA ILE A 256 10.41 -4.78 -11.80
C ILE A 256 11.31 -5.84 -12.46
N LYS A 257 10.99 -6.27 -13.70
CA LYS A 257 11.81 -7.24 -14.45
C LYS A 257 13.22 -6.72 -14.73
N ALA A 258 13.37 -5.43 -14.99
CA ALA A 258 14.65 -4.77 -15.15
C ALA A 258 15.41 -4.60 -13.81
N GLY A 259 14.78 -4.88 -12.67
CA GLY A 259 15.39 -4.84 -11.35
C GLY A 259 15.53 -3.43 -10.76
N PHE A 260 14.72 -2.47 -11.22
CA PHE A 260 14.65 -1.14 -10.60
C PHE A 260 13.90 -1.19 -9.27
N TRP A 261 12.89 -2.06 -9.18
CA TRP A 261 12.06 -2.22 -7.99
C TRP A 261 12.14 -3.61 -7.39
N ILE A 262 12.16 -3.61 -6.07
CA ILE A 262 11.88 -4.79 -5.27
C ILE A 262 10.43 -4.68 -4.81
N VAL A 263 9.62 -5.70 -5.05
CA VAL A 263 8.26 -5.77 -4.52
C VAL A 263 8.25 -6.48 -3.16
N VAL A 264 7.69 -5.83 -2.14
CA VAL A 264 7.65 -6.32 -0.75
C VAL A 264 6.22 -6.30 -0.20
N ALA A 265 5.71 -7.45 0.24
CA ALA A 265 4.53 -7.48 1.11
C ALA A 265 4.94 -7.14 2.55
N CYS A 266 4.14 -6.35 3.25
CA CYS A 266 4.42 -5.98 4.64
C CYS A 266 3.14 -5.85 5.48
N SER A 267 3.32 -5.87 6.81
CA SER A 267 2.28 -5.47 7.77
C SER A 267 2.10 -3.95 7.81
N PRO A 268 0.91 -3.43 8.17
CA PRO A 268 0.68 -2.00 8.40
C PRO A 268 1.69 -1.35 9.37
N SER A 269 2.13 -2.11 10.37
CA SER A 269 3.10 -1.69 11.39
C SER A 269 4.48 -1.29 10.82
N VAL A 270 4.84 -1.77 9.63
CA VAL A 270 6.10 -1.39 8.94
C VAL A 270 6.01 0.01 8.36
N ILE A 271 4.83 0.43 7.90
CA ILE A 271 4.62 1.77 7.33
C ILE A 271 4.70 2.84 8.45
N GLY A 272 4.23 2.49 9.65
CA GLY A 272 4.53 3.21 10.88
C GLY A 272 4.14 4.69 10.84
N LEU A 273 2.86 5.00 10.59
CA LEU A 273 2.38 6.38 10.45
C LEU A 273 2.68 7.27 11.67
N ALA A 274 2.76 6.69 12.86
CA ALA A 274 3.07 7.37 14.11
C ALA A 274 4.55 7.78 14.28
N SER A 275 5.48 7.23 13.50
CA SER A 275 6.91 7.58 13.59
C SER A 275 7.21 8.83 12.75
N VAL A 276 7.45 9.96 13.42
CA VAL A 276 7.77 11.24 12.76
C VAL A 276 9.17 11.18 12.17
N GLY A 277 9.27 11.40 10.86
CA GLY A 277 10.56 11.39 10.15
C GLY A 277 11.11 9.97 10.00
N ASN A 278 10.59 9.22 9.02
CA ASN A 278 11.00 7.83 8.76
C ASN A 278 12.36 7.76 8.04
N VAL A 279 13.35 8.49 8.58
CA VAL A 279 14.75 8.42 8.17
C VAL A 279 15.20 7.00 8.42
N GLY A 280 15.54 6.28 7.35
CA GLY A 280 15.94 4.88 7.44
C GLY A 280 14.85 3.85 7.14
N LEU A 281 13.64 4.24 6.69
CA LEU A 281 12.59 3.27 6.32
C LEU A 281 13.07 2.29 5.24
N TRP A 282 13.84 2.79 4.27
CA TRP A 282 14.42 1.98 3.20
C TRP A 282 15.35 0.91 3.78
N GLU A 283 16.27 1.31 4.65
CA GLU A 283 17.19 0.41 5.36
C GLU A 283 16.47 -0.57 6.30
N GLU A 284 15.43 -0.12 7.03
CA GLU A 284 14.62 -0.97 7.91
C GLU A 284 13.96 -2.11 7.12
N ILE A 285 13.30 -1.77 6.00
CA ILE A 285 12.63 -2.77 5.16
C ILE A 285 13.64 -3.74 4.54
N LEU A 286 14.79 -3.24 4.09
CA LEU A 286 15.87 -4.10 3.59
C LEU A 286 16.40 -5.05 4.67
N GLY A 287 16.48 -4.59 5.92
CA GLY A 287 16.82 -5.44 7.07
C GLY A 287 15.77 -6.52 7.33
N LEU A 288 14.48 -6.19 7.21
CA LEU A 288 13.37 -7.14 7.44
C LEU A 288 13.29 -8.23 6.36
N ILE A 289 13.51 -7.89 5.09
CA ILE A 289 13.48 -8.91 4.01
C ILE A 289 14.69 -9.84 4.08
N GLY A 290 15.82 -9.37 4.63
CA GLY A 290 17.09 -10.08 4.74
C GLY A 290 17.96 -9.99 3.48
N PRO A 291 19.22 -10.47 3.53
CA PRO A 291 20.09 -10.52 2.37
C PRO A 291 19.47 -11.41 1.30
N ARG A 292 19.16 -10.84 0.14
CA ARG A 292 18.74 -11.62 -1.02
C ARG A 292 19.96 -12.37 -1.54
N ASN A 293 19.91 -13.69 -1.51
CA ASN A 293 20.69 -14.48 -2.45
C ASN A 293 20.15 -14.11 -3.84
N VAL A 294 20.89 -13.30 -4.57
CA VAL A 294 20.61 -12.98 -5.96
C VAL A 294 20.95 -14.26 -6.73
N TRP A 295 19.92 -14.99 -7.19
CA TRP A 295 20.08 -16.11 -8.11
C TRP A 295 20.12 -15.57 -9.54
#